data_AF-A0A1I4P0C1-F1
#
_entry.id   AF-A0A1I4P0C1-F1
#
_cell.length_a   1.000
_cell.length_b   1.000
_cell.length_c   1.000
_cell.angle_alpha   90.00
_cell.angle_beta   90.00
_cell.angle_gamma   90.00
#
_symmetry.space_group_name_H-M   'P 1'
#
loop_
_entity.id
_entity.type
_entity.pdbx_description
1 polymer ?
#
loop_
_entity_poly.entity_id
_entity_poly.type
_entity_poly.pdbx_seq_one_letter_code
_entity_poly.pdbx_strand_id
1 'polypeptide(L)'
;MDIFRAVCGVSLFIASTYLVVDGVLASPSDWVLFGIGAAGFVLAYLLWPSKKRGQRHQDNPFWDILEILVELPVELLLWFGRLLGRLLSGKGGGVDLDF
;
A
#
# COMPACT_ATOMS: atom_id res chain seq x y z
N MET A 1 7.82 20.88 -0.46
CA MET A 1 6.56 20.54 0.26
C MET A 1 6.53 19.06 0.68
N ASP A 2 7.68 18.39 0.63
CA ASP A 2 7.78 16.93 0.64
C ASP A 2 7.79 16.37 2.06
N ILE A 3 8.30 17.16 3.02
CA ILE A 3 8.28 16.81 4.45
C ILE A 3 6.83 16.74 4.96
N PHE A 4 5.97 17.69 4.60
CA PHE A 4 4.57 17.67 5.03
C PHE A 4 3.85 16.43 4.46
N ARG A 5 4.00 16.18 3.15
CA ARG A 5 3.44 14.98 2.50
C ARG A 5 3.97 13.69 3.11
N ALA A 6 5.26 13.63 3.44
CA ALA A 6 5.86 12.49 4.10
C ALA A 6 5.31 12.26 5.50
N VAL A 7 5.20 13.31 6.32
CA VAL A 7 4.61 13.22 7.67
C VAL A 7 3.16 12.74 7.58
N CYS A 8 2.36 13.30 6.67
CA CYS A 8 1.00 12.82 6.41
C CYS A 8 0.99 11.35 5.97
N GLY A 9 1.86 10.96 5.04
CA GLY A 9 1.98 9.58 4.55
C GLY A 9 2.32 8.59 5.67
N VAL A 10 3.33 8.88 6.50
CA VAL A 10 3.69 8.04 7.66
C VAL A 10 2.55 7.98 8.66
N SER A 11 1.90 9.11 8.98
CA SER A 11 0.78 9.11 9.93
C SER A 11 -0.39 8.25 9.45
N LEU A 12 -0.72 8.32 8.15
CA LEU A 12 -1.75 7.49 7.53
C LEU A 12 -1.34 6.02 7.55
N PHE A 13 -0.08 5.71 7.24
CA PHE A 13 0.43 4.34 7.29
C PHE A 13 0.30 3.72 8.69
N ILE A 14 0.65 4.47 9.74
CA ILE A 14 0.53 3.99 11.12
C ILE A 14 -0.94 3.79 11.49
N ALA A 15 -1.82 4.75 11.17
CA ALA A 15 -3.26 4.65 11.43
C ALA A 15 -3.88 3.45 10.69
N SER A 16 -3.53 3.26 9.41
CA SER A 16 -3.95 2.11 8.60
C SER A 16 -3.49 0.79 9.20
N THR A 17 -2.24 0.71 9.66
CA THR A 17 -1.71 -0.49 10.31
C THR A 17 -2.52 -0.83 11.56
N TYR A 18 -2.82 0.17 12.39
CA TYR A 18 -3.66 -0.01 13.56
C TYR A 18 -5.05 -0.54 13.18
N LEU A 19 -5.72 0.09 12.21
CA LEU A 19 -7.07 -0.32 11.78
C LEU A 19 -7.11 -1.72 11.18
N VAL A 20 -6.10 -2.10 10.38
CA VAL A 20 -6.01 -3.47 9.83
C VAL A 20 -5.76 -4.48 10.94
N VAL A 21 -4.86 -4.20 11.87
CA VAL A 21 -4.57 -5.10 13.00
C VAL A 21 -5.80 -5.26 13.89
N ASP A 22 -6.50 -4.17 14.20
CA ASP A 22 -7.73 -4.19 15.00
C ASP A 22 -8.86 -4.97 14.30
N GLY A 23 -9.11 -4.67 13.03
CA GLY A 23 -10.12 -5.37 12.21
C GLY A 23 -9.82 -6.85 11.98
N VAL A 24 -8.56 -7.29 12.08
CA VAL A 24 -8.17 -8.70 11.92
C VAL A 24 -8.12 -9.44 13.26
N LEU A 25 -7.55 -8.83 14.30
CA LEU A 25 -7.25 -9.52 15.57
C LEU A 25 -8.29 -9.26 16.67
N ALA A 26 -8.75 -8.01 16.80
CA ALA A 26 -9.63 -7.62 17.91
C ALA A 26 -11.10 -7.76 17.54
N SER A 27 -11.47 -7.38 16.31
CA SER A 27 -12.84 -7.41 15.81
C SER A 27 -12.93 -8.08 14.44
N PRO A 28 -12.66 -9.41 14.34
CA PRO A 28 -12.56 -10.13 13.06
C PRO A 28 -13.85 -10.17 12.21
N SER A 29 -14.99 -9.75 12.76
CA SER A 29 -16.24 -9.59 12.01
C SER A 29 -16.41 -8.21 11.40
N ASP A 30 -15.53 -7.26 11.71
CA ASP A 30 -15.61 -5.89 11.22
C ASP A 30 -14.72 -5.69 9.99
N TRP A 31 -15.16 -6.32 8.90
CA TRP A 31 -14.54 -6.21 7.58
C TRP A 31 -14.51 -4.75 7.07
N VAL A 32 -15.33 -3.86 7.64
CA VAL A 32 -15.33 -2.44 7.30
C VAL A 32 -14.05 -1.77 7.80
N LEU A 33 -13.64 -2.02 9.05
CA LEU A 33 -12.38 -1.51 9.60
C LEU A 33 -11.17 -2.00 8.80
N PHE A 34 -11.17 -3.28 8.42
CA PHE A 34 -10.14 -3.84 7.54
C PHE A 34 -10.09 -3.12 6.19
N GLY A 35 -11.25 -2.90 5.55
CA GLY A 35 -11.35 -2.20 4.27
C GLY A 35 -10.89 -0.75 4.34
N ILE A 36 -11.24 -0.02 5.40
CA ILE A 36 -10.78 1.36 5.64
C ILE A 36 -9.26 1.39 5.84
N GLY A 37 -8.72 0.47 6.64
CA GLY A 37 -7.28 0.35 6.85
C GLY A 37 -6.52 0.09 5.55
N ALA A 38 -7.01 -0.85 4.73
CA ALA A 38 -6.46 -1.16 3.41
C ALA A 38 -6.50 0.05 2.46
N ALA A 39 -7.63 0.77 2.40
CA ALA A 39 -7.74 2.00 1.62
C ALA A 39 -6.77 3.08 2.10
N GLY A 40 -6.56 3.20 3.41
CA GLY A 40 -5.59 4.14 3.96
C GLY A 40 -4.14 3.82 3.60
N PHE A 41 -3.76 2.54 3.41
CA PHE A 41 -2.44 2.19 2.87
C PHE A 41 -2.26 2.70 1.44
N VAL A 42 -3.30 2.60 0.60
CA VAL A 42 -3.28 3.16 -0.75
C VAL A 42 -3.12 4.68 -0.69
N LEU A 43 -3.84 5.37 0.20
CA LEU A 43 -3.70 6.81 0.37
C LEU A 43 -2.30 7.21 0.87
N ALA A 44 -1.74 6.48 1.83
CA ALA A 44 -0.38 6.70 2.31
C ALA A 44 0.64 6.58 1.17
N TYR A 45 0.50 5.56 0.33
CA TYR A 45 1.31 5.36 -0.88
C TYR A 45 1.12 6.46 -1.95
N LEU A 46 -0.08 7.02 -2.08
CA LEU A 46 -0.33 8.14 -2.99
C LEU A 46 0.29 9.44 -2.49
N LEU A 47 0.22 9.70 -1.18
CA LEU A 47 0.80 10.89 -0.58
C LEU A 47 2.33 10.84 -0.55
N TRP A 48 2.92 9.66 -0.40
CA TRP A 48 4.36 9.46 -0.27
C TRP A 48 5.15 10.08 -1.45
N PRO A 49 6.14 10.94 -1.19
CA PRO A 49 7.00 11.51 -2.23
C PRO A 49 8.06 10.48 -2.67
N SER A 50 7.63 9.50 -3.46
CA SER A 50 8.45 8.38 -3.96
C SER A 50 9.52 8.82 -4.97
N LYS A 51 10.74 8.27 -4.83
CA LYS A 51 11.81 8.42 -5.83
C LYS A 51 11.44 7.78 -7.16
N LYS A 52 10.74 6.64 -7.14
CA LYS A 52 10.27 5.95 -8.37
C LYS A 52 9.40 6.85 -9.26
N ARG A 53 8.77 7.89 -8.67
CA ARG A 53 7.91 8.86 -9.37
C ARG A 53 8.64 10.16 -9.75
N GLY A 54 9.96 10.23 -9.59
CA GLY A 54 10.76 11.43 -9.87
C GLY A 54 10.50 12.59 -8.91
N GLN A 55 9.82 12.37 -7.79
CA GLN A 55 9.41 13.43 -6.85
C GLN A 55 10.52 13.79 -5.85
N ARG A 56 11.65 13.08 -5.87
CA ARG A 56 12.80 13.30 -5.00
C ARG A 56 14.12 13.13 -5.74
N HIS A 57 15.07 14.03 -5.48
CA HIS A 57 16.43 14.00 -5.99
C HIS A 57 17.49 13.72 -4.91
N GLN A 58 17.13 13.70 -3.63
CA GLN A 58 18.09 13.45 -2.54
C GLN A 58 18.19 11.96 -2.21
N ASP A 59 19.41 11.44 -2.31
CA ASP A 59 19.79 10.14 -1.79
C ASP A 59 20.06 10.25 -0.30
N ASN A 60 19.07 9.84 0.49
CA ASN A 60 19.20 9.72 1.93
C ASN A 60 18.67 8.35 2.34
N PRO A 61 19.52 7.48 2.91
CA PRO A 61 19.16 6.09 3.22
C PRO A 61 17.99 5.98 4.20
N PHE A 62 17.80 6.93 5.10
CA PHE A 62 16.64 6.94 6.02
C PHE A 62 15.31 7.02 5.27
N TRP A 63 15.28 7.84 4.23
CA TRP A 63 14.09 8.04 3.42
C TRP A 63 13.81 6.88 2.47
N ASP A 64 14.87 6.21 2.02
CA ASP A 64 14.77 5.04 1.14
C ASP A 64 14.16 3.87 1.91
N ILE A 65 14.53 3.70 3.19
CA ILE A 65 13.90 2.70 4.09
C ILE A 65 12.42 3.01 4.29
N LEU A 66 12.05 4.27 4.56
CA LEU A 66 10.65 4.66 4.72
C LEU A 66 9.84 4.47 3.44
N GLU A 67 10.43 4.74 2.27
CA GLU A 67 9.80 4.47 0.98
C GLU A 67 9.48 2.99 0.84
N ILE A 68 10.44 2.10 1.10
CA ILE A 68 10.19 0.66 1.08
C ILE A 68 9.07 0.28 2.05
N LEU A 69 9.08 0.80 3.28
CA LEU A 69 8.05 0.49 4.28
C LEU A 69 6.64 0.91 3.85
N VAL A 70 6.49 2.09 3.25
CA VAL A 70 5.18 2.61 2.82
C VAL A 70 4.71 1.94 1.52
N GLU A 71 5.63 1.59 0.62
CA GLU A 71 5.29 0.95 -0.66
C GLU A 71 4.98 -0.55 -0.51
N LEU A 72 5.65 -1.25 0.42
CA LEU A 72 5.55 -2.70 0.60
C LEU A 72 4.12 -3.23 0.79
N PRO A 73 3.25 -2.67 1.65
CA PRO A 73 1.89 -3.18 1.83
C PRO A 73 1.09 -3.11 0.53
N VAL A 74 1.24 -2.04 -0.25
CA VAL A 74 0.54 -1.87 -1.52
C VAL A 74 1.10 -2.82 -2.57
N GLU A 75 2.43 -2.94 -2.66
CA GLU A 75 3.07 -3.91 -3.55
C GLU A 75 2.65 -5.35 -3.22
N LEU A 76 2.53 -5.70 -1.93
CA LEU A 76 2.06 -7.00 -1.47
C LEU A 76 0.60 -7.25 -1.88
N LEU A 77 -0.29 -6.26 -1.70
CA LEU A 77 -1.68 -6.35 -2.13
C LEU A 77 -1.80 -6.53 -3.66
N LEU A 78 -1.02 -5.80 -4.44
CA LEU A 78 -0.98 -5.94 -5.90
C LEU A 78 -0.44 -7.31 -6.32
N TRP A 79 0.60 -7.80 -5.65
CA TRP A 79 1.17 -9.11 -5.92
C TRP A 79 0.18 -10.24 -5.61
N PHE A 80 -0.54 -10.13 -4.49
CA PHE A 80 -1.60 -11.05 -4.11
C PHE A 80 -2.76 -11.02 -5.11
N GLY A 81 -3.20 -9.82 -5.52
CA GLY A 81 -4.23 -9.65 -6.54
C GLY A 81 -3.85 -10.26 -7.89
N ARG A 82 -2.59 -10.10 -8.33
CA ARG A 82 -2.07 -10.75 -9.54
C ARG A 82 -2.04 -12.26 -9.42
N LEU A 83 -1.66 -12.80 -8.26
CA LEU A 83 -1.66 -14.24 -8.00
C LEU A 83 -3.08 -14.81 -8.08
N LEU A 84 -4.04 -14.16 -7.42
CA LEU A 84 -5.45 -14.53 -7.48
C LEU A 84 -6.00 -14.44 -8.91
N GLY A 85 -5.71 -13.35 -9.63
CA GLY A 85 -6.12 -13.18 -11.03
C GLY A 85 -5.59 -14.30 -11.93
N ARG A 86 -4.34 -14.71 -11.76
CA ARG A 86 -3.75 -15.84 -12.49
C ARG A 86 -4.42 -17.18 -12.15
N LEU A 87 -4.70 -17.44 -10.87
CA LEU A 87 -5.39 -18.66 -10.44
C LEU A 87 -6.82 -18.74 -10.99
N LEU A 88 -7.52 -17.61 -11.08
CA LEU A 88 -8.88 -17.53 -11.62
C LEU A 88 -8.90 -17.56 -13.16
N SER A 89 -7.91 -16.96 -13.82
CA SER A 89 -7.77 -16.93 -15.29
C SER A 89 -7.23 -18.25 -15.88
N GLY A 90 -6.57 -19.08 -15.06
CA GLY A 90 -6.00 -20.38 -15.46
C GLY A 90 -7.00 -21.44 -15.95
N LYS A 91 -8.30 -21.15 -16.00
CA LYS A 91 -9.33 -22.06 -16.52
C LYS A 91 -9.94 -21.66 -17.87
N GLY A 92 -9.42 -20.66 -18.57
CA GLY A 92 -9.65 -20.53 -20.02
C GLY A 92 -10.07 -19.17 -20.57
N GLY A 93 -9.35 -18.09 -20.25
CA GLY A 93 -9.56 -16.83 -20.95
C GLY A 93 -8.37 -15.91 -20.77
N GLY A 94 -7.57 -15.78 -21.82
CA GLY A 94 -6.50 -14.79 -21.90
C GLY A 94 -7.08 -13.40 -21.67
N VAL A 95 -6.74 -12.81 -20.53
CA VAL A 95 -6.91 -11.38 -20.32
C VAL A 95 -5.52 -10.80 -20.50
N ASP A 96 -5.23 -10.36 -21.73
CA ASP A 96 -4.10 -9.49 -22.03
C ASP A 96 -4.33 -8.17 -21.28
N LEU A 97 -3.68 -8.04 -20.11
CA LEU A 97 -3.54 -6.76 -19.43
C LEU A 97 -2.19 -6.19 -19.83
N ASP A 98 -2.17 -5.52 -20.98
CA ASP A 98 -1.10 -4.64 -21.41
C ASP A 98 -1.12 -3.40 -20.50
N PHE A 99 -0.09 -3.28 -19.65
CA PHE A 99 0.23 -2.09 -18.85
C PHE A 99 1.68 -1.71 -19.07
#